data_AF-A0A1V6C2V3-F1
#
_entry.id   AF-A0A1V6C2V3-F1
#
_cell.length_a   1.000
_cell.length_b   1.000
_cell.length_c   1.000
_cell.angle_alpha   90.00
_cell.angle_beta   90.00
_cell.angle_gamma   90.00
#
_symmetry.space_group_name_H-M   'P 1'
#
loop_
_entity.id
_entity.type
_entity.pdbx_description
1 polymer ?
#
loop_
_entity_poly.entity_id
_entity_poly.type
_entity_poly.pdbx_seq_one_letter_code
_entity_poly.pdbx_strand_id
1 'polypeptide(L)'
;MQNSWWEPRTIITSDQNGQAVGRYQFTYDERGNKFTETGDTWSNETKSWLKDYRISYSYDIYGIRTGALKEKPDDQSGKWIPVSRVICSFSPETSRLEKETHQIYRSDKSLWEDSLRDHYIYDANGRLLYIVREKWNNGEFVRDIKLRGKFLIKAHVITPVIGWENLIRDSYIYDNEGVITGDQVDRWDHVSNAWKPAYRYTRTHDRKGKIVAEDEEKWDEDNGSWSLMGQYTYICDNYGNTIESRYNPVTQDPEASYFLVFYYNNMQSLLGYYIGDTGTFPGHSGTAEYFRLKR
;
A
#
# COMPACT_ATOMS: atom_id res chain seq x y z
N MET A 1 20.74 1.88 17.58
CA MET A 1 20.76 1.78 16.11
C MET A 1 20.53 3.17 15.57
N GLN A 2 21.43 3.70 14.72
CA GLN A 2 21.24 5.03 14.13
C GLN A 2 20.21 4.90 13.02
N ASN A 3 18.99 5.37 13.26
CA ASN A 3 18.00 5.52 12.19
C ASN A 3 18.61 6.40 11.07
N SER A 4 18.21 6.14 9.84
CA SER A 4 18.46 7.07 8.74
C SER A 4 17.83 8.41 9.10
N TRP A 5 18.61 9.49 9.05
CA TRP A 5 18.09 10.85 9.26
C TRP A 5 17.71 11.50 7.93
N TRP A 6 17.68 10.72 6.85
CA TRP A 6 17.47 11.18 5.49
C TRP A 6 16.10 10.73 5.01
N GLU A 7 15.23 11.71 4.82
CA GLU A 7 13.87 11.50 4.32
C GLU A 7 13.76 12.13 2.92
N PRO A 8 12.99 11.53 2.00
CA PRO A 8 12.80 12.09 0.67
C PRO A 8 12.02 13.40 0.81
N ARG A 9 12.49 14.42 0.11
CA ARG A 9 11.79 15.70 -0.04
C ARG A 9 11.07 15.78 -1.38
N THR A 10 11.72 15.26 -2.42
CA THR A 10 11.20 15.26 -3.78
C THR A 10 11.52 13.93 -4.43
N ILE A 11 10.55 13.31 -5.09
CA ILE A 11 10.76 12.16 -5.98
C ILE A 11 10.22 12.54 -7.35
N ILE A 12 11.00 12.31 -8.39
CA ILE A 12 10.56 12.46 -9.78
C ILE A 12 10.68 11.10 -10.45
N THR A 13 9.60 10.63 -11.07
CA THR A 13 9.59 9.38 -11.82
C THR A 13 9.52 9.65 -13.31
N SER A 14 10.04 8.70 -14.07
CA SER A 14 10.09 8.72 -15.53
C SER A 14 9.69 7.37 -16.11
N ASP A 15 9.16 7.39 -17.33
CA ASP A 15 8.85 6.20 -18.11
C ASP A 15 10.13 5.54 -18.69
N GLN A 16 9.93 4.47 -19.47
CA GLN A 16 11.01 3.73 -20.13
C GLN A 16 11.83 4.55 -21.14
N ASN A 17 11.30 5.68 -21.63
CA ASN A 17 11.97 6.57 -22.56
C ASN A 17 12.66 7.75 -21.85
N GLY A 18 12.63 7.77 -20.51
CA GLY A 18 13.20 8.84 -19.69
C GLY A 18 12.31 10.08 -19.59
N GLN A 19 11.05 10.02 -20.05
CA GLN A 19 10.11 11.12 -19.95
C GLN A 19 9.47 11.16 -18.56
N ALA A 20 9.40 12.35 -17.96
CA ALA A 20 8.82 12.52 -16.63
C ALA A 20 7.34 12.09 -16.61
N VAL A 21 6.95 11.40 -15.53
CA VAL A 21 5.61 10.84 -15.30
C VAL A 21 4.99 11.46 -14.06
N GLY A 22 5.68 11.38 -12.92
CA GLY A 22 5.18 11.84 -11.62
C GLY A 22 6.20 12.69 -10.88
N ARG A 23 5.71 13.63 -10.07
CA ARG A 23 6.50 14.38 -9.10
C ARG A 23 5.82 14.34 -7.75
N TYR A 24 6.55 13.93 -6.73
CA TYR A 24 6.06 13.74 -5.38
C TYR A 24 6.88 14.59 -4.43
N GLN A 25 6.23 15.36 -3.58
CA GLN A 25 6.89 16.25 -2.63
C GLN A 25 6.39 16.00 -1.23
N PHE A 26 7.31 15.99 -0.26
CA PHE A 26 7.02 15.68 1.13
C PHE A 26 7.46 16.82 2.03
N THR A 27 6.66 17.10 3.05
CA THR A 27 7.03 17.98 4.16
C THR A 27 6.94 17.21 5.47
N TYR A 28 7.70 17.67 6.46
CA TYR A 28 7.84 17.00 7.75
C TYR A 28 7.69 18.03 8.86
N ASP A 29 7.13 17.61 9.98
CA ASP A 29 7.06 18.42 11.19
C ASP A 29 8.44 18.52 11.88
N GLU A 30 8.51 19.26 12.99
CA GLU A 30 9.76 19.46 13.76
C GLU A 30 10.30 18.16 14.38
N ARG A 31 9.48 17.11 14.49
CA ARG A 31 9.86 15.79 15.01
C ARG A 31 10.23 14.81 13.90
N GLY A 32 10.09 15.22 12.64
CA GLY A 32 10.36 14.40 11.47
C GLY A 32 9.21 13.51 11.04
N ASN A 33 8.00 13.70 11.57
CA ASN A 33 6.82 13.00 11.06
C ASN A 33 6.39 13.64 9.75
N LYS A 34 6.02 12.83 8.76
CA LYS A 34 5.53 13.30 7.46
C LYS A 34 4.26 14.13 7.66
N PHE A 35 4.34 15.44 7.44
CA PHE A 35 3.23 16.35 7.68
C PHE A 35 2.30 16.45 6.46
N THR A 36 2.87 16.60 5.26
CA THR A 36 2.11 16.60 4.00
C THR A 36 2.84 15.90 2.88
N GLU A 37 2.07 15.44 1.91
CA GLU A 37 2.53 14.92 0.63
C GLU A 37 1.73 15.55 -0.51
N THR A 38 2.37 15.88 -1.62
CA THR A 38 1.71 16.30 -2.86
C THR A 38 2.21 15.48 -4.03
N GLY A 39 1.30 15.01 -4.87
CA GLY A 39 1.60 14.35 -6.14
C GLY A 39 1.16 15.21 -7.31
N ASP A 40 2.02 15.31 -8.31
CA ASP A 40 1.76 15.94 -9.59
C ASP A 40 2.01 14.95 -10.73
N THR A 41 1.27 15.10 -11.83
CA THR A 41 1.47 14.35 -13.08
C THR A 41 2.03 15.26 -14.16
N TRP A 42 2.89 14.72 -15.02
CA TRP A 42 3.43 15.48 -16.14
C TRP A 42 2.45 15.51 -17.32
N SER A 43 2.07 16.71 -17.78
CA SER A 43 1.26 16.88 -18.98
C SER A 43 2.12 17.05 -20.22
N ASN A 44 1.96 16.13 -21.16
CA ASN A 44 2.64 16.18 -22.45
C ASN A 44 2.08 17.25 -23.38
N GLU A 45 0.83 17.69 -23.16
CA GLU A 45 0.17 18.73 -23.94
C GLU A 45 0.67 20.12 -23.53
N THR A 46 0.68 20.40 -22.22
CA THR A 46 1.03 21.73 -21.69
C THR A 46 2.52 21.86 -21.33
N LYS A 47 3.28 20.76 -21.38
CA LYS A 47 4.70 20.68 -20.96
C LYS A 47 4.90 21.22 -19.54
N SER A 48 3.99 20.86 -18.63
CA SER A 48 3.99 21.33 -17.25
C SER A 48 3.47 20.26 -16.30
N TRP A 49 3.78 20.44 -15.01
CA TRP A 49 3.26 19.62 -13.92
C TRP A 49 1.81 20.03 -13.60
N LEU A 50 0.90 19.06 -13.61
CA LEU A 50 -0.48 19.20 -13.18
C LEU A 50 -0.65 18.59 -11.79
N LYS A 51 -1.30 19.31 -10.88
CA LYS A 51 -1.59 18.81 -9.53
C LYS A 51 -2.54 17.62 -9.61
N ASP A 52 -2.18 16.52 -8.97
CA ASP A 52 -3.01 15.31 -8.92
C ASP A 52 -3.67 15.17 -7.55
N TYR A 53 -2.87 15.20 -6.48
CA TYR A 53 -3.39 15.07 -5.13
C TYR A 53 -2.56 15.77 -4.07
N ARG A 54 -3.18 15.96 -2.91
CA ARG A 54 -2.51 16.28 -1.64
C ARG A 54 -2.96 15.30 -0.57
N ILE A 55 -2.04 14.88 0.28
CA ILE A 55 -2.32 14.14 1.52
C ILE A 55 -1.84 14.98 2.69
N SER A 56 -2.68 15.11 3.72
CA SER A 56 -2.32 15.66 5.03
C SER A 56 -2.41 14.57 6.07
N TYR A 57 -1.42 14.49 6.95
CA TYR A 57 -1.33 13.47 8.00
C TYR A 57 -1.64 14.08 9.36
N SER A 58 -2.28 13.30 10.23
CA SER A 58 -2.57 13.71 11.61
C SER A 58 -1.87 12.81 12.60
N TYR A 59 -1.42 13.38 13.71
CA TYR A 59 -0.65 12.71 14.75
C TYR A 59 -1.20 13.03 16.13
N ASP A 60 -1.01 12.12 17.07
CA ASP A 60 -1.24 12.41 18.49
C ASP A 60 -0.07 13.21 19.12
N ILE A 61 -0.18 13.49 20.42
CA ILE A 61 0.86 14.25 21.15
C ILE A 61 2.22 13.54 21.23
N TYR A 62 2.26 12.24 20.95
CA TYR A 62 3.47 11.40 20.97
C TYR A 62 4.07 11.21 19.57
N GLY A 63 3.42 11.73 18.52
CA GLY A 63 3.87 11.58 17.14
C GLY A 63 3.41 10.28 16.48
N ILE A 64 2.42 9.59 17.05
CA ILE A 64 1.81 8.41 16.44
C ILE A 64 0.74 8.86 15.44
N ARG A 65 0.79 8.34 14.20
CA ARG A 65 -0.16 8.70 13.14
C ARG A 65 -1.58 8.27 13.52
N THR A 66 -2.49 9.22 13.63
CA THR A 66 -3.92 8.96 13.93
C THR A 66 -4.79 8.92 12.67
N GLY A 67 -4.29 9.40 11.54
CA GLY A 67 -5.01 9.35 10.29
C GLY A 67 -4.33 10.09 9.14
N ALA A 68 -5.01 10.09 8.00
CA ALA A 68 -4.61 10.81 6.80
C ALA A 68 -5.85 11.26 6.01
N LEU A 69 -5.77 12.40 5.33
CA LEU A 69 -6.80 12.92 4.43
C LEU A 69 -6.19 13.15 3.06
N LYS A 70 -6.74 12.48 2.03
CA LYS A 70 -6.40 12.70 0.62
C LYS A 70 -7.44 13.60 -0.04
N GLU A 71 -6.93 14.59 -0.76
CA GLU A 71 -7.71 15.56 -1.53
C GLU A 71 -7.18 15.63 -2.97
N LYS A 72 -8.06 15.99 -3.90
CA LYS A 72 -7.70 16.30 -5.29
C LYS A 72 -8.17 17.70 -5.66
N PRO A 73 -7.50 18.41 -6.58
CA PRO A 73 -7.99 19.69 -7.05
C PRO A 73 -9.27 19.47 -7.88
N ASP A 74 -10.21 20.39 -7.75
CA ASP A 74 -11.37 20.50 -8.62
C ASP A 74 -10.95 21.11 -9.96
N ASP A 75 -11.23 20.44 -11.07
CA ASP A 75 -10.77 20.85 -12.41
C ASP A 75 -11.32 22.24 -12.82
N GLN A 76 -12.45 22.67 -12.26
CA GLN A 76 -13.10 23.94 -12.60
C GLN A 76 -12.69 25.09 -11.69
N SER A 77 -12.69 24.86 -10.38
CA SER A 77 -12.45 25.91 -9.37
C SER A 77 -11.03 25.92 -8.80
N GLY A 78 -10.24 24.86 -9.01
CA GLY A 78 -8.92 24.68 -8.43
C GLY A 78 -8.91 24.46 -6.91
N LYS A 79 -10.09 24.32 -6.28
CA LYS A 79 -10.24 24.05 -4.85
C LYS A 79 -9.90 22.60 -4.55
N TRP A 80 -9.30 22.34 -3.40
CA TRP A 80 -9.08 20.98 -2.92
C TRP A 80 -10.40 20.37 -2.44
N ILE A 81 -10.75 19.21 -2.99
CA ILE A 81 -11.94 18.43 -2.62
C ILE A 81 -11.47 17.12 -1.97
N PRO A 82 -12.05 16.73 -0.82
CA PRO A 82 -11.74 15.45 -0.20
C PRO A 82 -12.11 14.28 -1.10
N VAL A 83 -11.27 13.24 -1.07
CA VAL A 83 -11.42 12.02 -1.88
C VAL A 83 -11.47 10.79 -1.00
N SER A 84 -10.52 10.67 -0.07
CA SER A 84 -10.46 9.56 0.87
C SER A 84 -9.84 9.99 2.19
N ARG A 85 -10.13 9.25 3.27
CA ARG A 85 -9.44 9.41 4.54
C ARG A 85 -9.19 8.07 5.21
N VAL A 86 -8.15 8.04 6.03
CA VAL A 86 -7.78 6.90 6.87
C VAL A 86 -7.87 7.34 8.33
N ILE A 87 -8.42 6.48 9.17
CA ILE A 87 -8.56 6.68 10.61
C ILE A 87 -7.92 5.49 11.32
N CYS A 88 -6.90 5.75 12.12
CA CYS A 88 -6.16 4.75 12.89
C CYS A 88 -6.72 4.68 14.32
N SER A 89 -6.88 3.46 14.85
CA SER A 89 -7.29 3.20 16.24
C SER A 89 -6.24 2.35 16.93
N PHE A 90 -5.86 2.74 18.14
CA PHE A 90 -4.75 2.13 18.87
C PHE A 90 -5.21 1.53 20.19
N SER A 91 -4.50 0.49 20.61
CA SER A 91 -4.63 -0.10 21.93
C SER A 91 -4.30 0.94 23.01
N PRO A 92 -5.19 1.20 23.99
CA PRO A 92 -4.88 2.13 25.08
C PRO A 92 -3.76 1.62 25.99
N GLU A 93 -3.52 0.31 26.02
CA GLU A 93 -2.53 -0.33 26.90
C GLU A 93 -1.15 -0.44 26.23
N THR A 94 -1.12 -0.83 24.95
CA THR A 94 0.15 -1.12 24.24
C THR A 94 0.54 -0.03 23.24
N SER A 95 -0.34 0.93 22.95
CA SER A 95 -0.19 1.94 21.89
C SER A 95 0.07 1.35 20.50
N ARG A 96 -0.24 0.06 20.30
CA ARG A 96 -0.15 -0.60 18.99
C ARG A 96 -1.39 -0.29 18.15
N LEU A 97 -1.20 -0.18 16.85
CA LEU A 97 -2.29 0.00 15.90
C LEU A 97 -3.15 -1.27 15.92
N GLU A 98 -4.43 -1.15 16.25
CA GLU A 98 -5.37 -2.30 16.26
C GLU A 98 -6.23 -2.29 15.00
N LYS A 99 -6.58 -1.10 14.50
CA LYS A 99 -7.50 -0.98 13.37
C LYS A 99 -7.23 0.25 12.53
N GLU A 100 -7.36 0.09 11.21
CA GLU A 100 -7.46 1.20 10.26
C GLU A 100 -8.78 1.15 9.53
N THR A 101 -9.44 2.31 9.38
CA THR A 101 -10.68 2.44 8.62
C THR A 101 -10.48 3.43 7.49
N HIS A 102 -10.73 2.97 6.28
CA HIS A 102 -10.61 3.73 5.05
C HIS A 102 -12.01 4.15 4.60
N GLN A 103 -12.17 5.44 4.32
CA GLN A 103 -13.42 6.01 3.86
C GLN A 103 -13.20 6.77 2.56
N ILE A 104 -14.20 6.73 1.68
CA ILE A 104 -14.24 7.47 0.42
C ILE A 104 -15.27 8.59 0.56
N TYR A 105 -14.94 9.77 0.05
CA TYR A 105 -15.87 10.89 0.03
C TYR A 105 -16.81 10.79 -1.17
N ARG A 106 -18.11 10.70 -0.88
CA ARG A 106 -19.19 10.72 -1.87
C ARG A 106 -19.60 12.16 -2.12
N SER A 107 -19.01 12.80 -3.14
CA SER A 107 -19.28 14.21 -3.47
C SER A 107 -20.74 14.45 -3.86
N ASP A 108 -21.39 13.46 -4.48
CA ASP A 108 -22.82 13.45 -4.83
C ASP A 108 -23.74 13.54 -3.60
N LYS A 109 -23.32 12.95 -2.48
CA LYS A 109 -24.08 12.88 -1.23
C LYS A 109 -23.53 13.78 -0.13
N SER A 110 -22.37 14.39 -0.35
CA SER A 110 -21.61 15.16 0.64
C SER A 110 -21.38 14.41 1.96
N LEU A 111 -21.02 13.13 1.88
CA LEU A 111 -20.77 12.28 3.05
C LEU A 111 -19.58 11.35 2.87
N TRP A 112 -19.05 10.85 3.98
CA TRP A 112 -18.04 9.80 4.01
C TRP A 112 -18.71 8.43 4.01
N GLU A 113 -18.30 7.57 3.09
CA GLU A 113 -18.73 6.18 3.00
C GLU A 113 -17.55 5.28 3.36
N ASP A 114 -17.80 4.26 4.18
CA ASP A 114 -16.81 3.22 4.50
C ASP A 114 -16.39 2.48 3.23
N SER A 115 -15.13 2.06 3.18
CA SER A 115 -14.57 1.35 2.01
C SER A 115 -13.80 0.10 2.41
N LEU A 116 -12.77 0.25 3.24
CA LEU A 116 -11.94 -0.85 3.72
C LEU A 116 -11.72 -0.70 5.22
N ARG A 117 -11.49 -1.82 5.88
CA ARG A 117 -11.11 -1.85 7.30
C ARG A 117 -10.10 -2.94 7.52
N ASP A 118 -9.00 -2.58 8.16
CA ASP A 118 -7.94 -3.50 8.51
C ASP A 118 -7.93 -3.72 10.02
N HIS A 119 -7.77 -4.97 10.43
CA HIS A 119 -7.56 -5.37 11.81
C HIS A 119 -6.17 -5.96 11.95
N TYR A 120 -5.42 -5.45 12.92
CA TYR A 120 -4.04 -5.80 13.18
C TYR A 120 -3.98 -6.69 14.42
N ILE A 121 -3.58 -7.95 14.24
CA ILE A 121 -3.57 -8.95 15.29
C ILE A 121 -2.13 -9.31 15.64
N TYR A 122 -1.79 -9.23 16.92
CA TYR A 122 -0.45 -9.47 17.44
C TYR A 122 -0.40 -10.70 18.33
N ASP A 123 0.76 -11.31 18.45
CA ASP A 123 1.02 -12.33 19.46
C ASP A 123 1.28 -11.73 20.86
N ALA A 124 1.45 -12.59 21.87
CA ALA A 124 1.72 -12.17 23.24
C ALA A 124 3.04 -11.39 23.42
N ASN A 125 4.00 -11.57 22.49
CA ASN A 125 5.26 -10.84 22.47
C ASN A 125 5.15 -9.52 21.69
N GLY A 126 4.04 -9.30 20.99
CA GLY A 126 3.79 -8.11 20.19
C GLY A 126 4.25 -8.14 18.75
N ARG A 127 4.55 -9.32 18.22
CA ARG A 127 4.82 -9.50 16.80
C ARG A 127 3.49 -9.51 16.05
N LEU A 128 3.43 -8.83 14.90
CA LEU A 128 2.22 -8.78 14.07
C LEU A 128 2.02 -10.16 13.43
N LEU A 129 0.94 -10.86 13.77
CA LEU A 129 0.63 -12.17 13.19
C LEU A 129 -0.21 -12.05 11.94
N TYR A 130 -1.23 -11.18 11.97
CA TYR A 130 -2.19 -11.06 10.89
C TYR A 130 -2.60 -9.62 10.65
N ILE A 131 -2.86 -9.31 9.38
CA ILE A 131 -3.76 -8.23 8.99
C ILE A 131 -4.97 -8.88 8.33
N VAL A 132 -6.16 -8.64 8.90
CA VAL A 132 -7.42 -9.06 8.27
C VAL A 132 -8.09 -7.83 7.69
N ARG A 133 -8.25 -7.81 6.37
CA ARG A 133 -8.92 -6.74 5.63
C ARG A 133 -10.36 -7.12 5.32
N GLU A 134 -11.27 -6.27 5.74
CA GLU A 134 -12.67 -6.29 5.38
C GLU A 134 -12.96 -5.19 4.34
N LYS A 135 -13.91 -5.46 3.46
CA LYS A 135 -14.46 -4.50 2.52
C LYS A 135 -15.86 -4.09 2.95
N TRP A 136 -16.20 -2.82 2.78
CA TRP A 136 -17.57 -2.37 2.96
C TRP A 136 -18.41 -2.75 1.74
N ASN A 137 -19.44 -3.55 1.98
CA ASN A 137 -20.48 -3.86 1.02
C ASN A 137 -21.67 -2.95 1.32
N ASN A 138 -21.95 -2.01 0.42
CA ASN A 138 -23.07 -1.08 0.54
C ASN A 138 -24.38 -1.65 -0.01
N GLY A 139 -24.41 -2.96 -0.33
CA GLY A 139 -25.56 -3.65 -0.92
C GLY A 139 -25.68 -3.45 -2.43
N GLU A 140 -24.81 -2.67 -3.08
CA GLU A 140 -24.85 -2.41 -4.51
C GLU A 140 -23.57 -2.92 -5.19
N PHE A 141 -23.70 -3.76 -6.23
CA PHE A 141 -22.56 -4.11 -7.08
C PHE A 141 -22.93 -4.19 -8.56
N VAL A 142 -21.95 -3.91 -9.41
CA VAL A 142 -22.03 -4.07 -10.85
C VAL A 142 -21.37 -5.38 -11.24
N ARG A 143 -22.10 -6.24 -11.96
CA ARG A 143 -21.56 -7.50 -12.47
C ARG A 143 -21.73 -7.58 -13.98
N ASP A 144 -20.67 -8.03 -14.65
CA ASP A 144 -20.72 -8.42 -16.05
C ASP A 144 -21.28 -9.86 -16.16
N ILE A 145 -22.49 -9.99 -16.73
CA ILE A 145 -23.15 -11.26 -16.96
C ILE A 145 -23.00 -11.63 -18.43
N LYS A 146 -22.27 -12.71 -18.71
CA LYS A 146 -22.17 -13.29 -20.05
C LYS A 146 -23.41 -14.14 -20.34
N LEU A 147 -24.31 -13.66 -21.20
CA LEU A 147 -25.44 -14.43 -21.69
C LEU A 147 -25.06 -15.22 -22.94
N ARG A 148 -25.18 -16.56 -22.85
CA ARG A 148 -24.95 -17.52 -23.95
C ARG A 148 -23.60 -17.34 -24.66
N GLY A 149 -22.58 -16.84 -23.95
CA GLY A 149 -21.24 -16.60 -24.50
C GLY A 149 -21.14 -15.50 -25.57
N LYS A 150 -22.22 -14.74 -25.85
CA LYS A 150 -22.26 -13.76 -26.95
C LYS A 150 -22.56 -12.32 -26.50
N PHE A 151 -23.25 -12.15 -25.38
CA PHE A 151 -23.63 -10.83 -24.89
C PHE A 151 -23.10 -10.61 -23.49
N LEU A 152 -22.54 -9.41 -23.24
CA LEU A 152 -22.15 -8.95 -21.92
C LEU A 152 -23.24 -7.98 -21.44
N ILE A 153 -23.90 -8.28 -20.34
CA ILE A 153 -24.82 -7.35 -19.67
C ILE A 153 -24.15 -6.84 -18.41
N LYS A 154 -24.07 -5.51 -18.27
CA LYS A 154 -23.75 -4.85 -17.00
C LYS A 154 -25.01 -4.79 -16.16
N ALA A 155 -25.14 -5.69 -15.19
CA ALA A 155 -26.24 -5.68 -14.25
C ALA A 155 -25.87 -4.83 -13.02
N HIS A 156 -26.71 -3.88 -12.67
CA HIS A 156 -26.69 -3.23 -11.35
C HIS A 156 -27.57 -4.05 -10.41
N VAL A 157 -26.95 -4.70 -9.42
CA VAL A 157 -27.64 -5.59 -8.50
C VAL A 157 -27.66 -4.95 -7.12
N ILE A 158 -28.84 -4.92 -6.50
CA ILE A 158 -29.05 -4.48 -5.12
C ILE A 158 -29.32 -5.72 -4.28
N THR A 159 -28.63 -5.87 -3.17
CA THR A 159 -28.77 -6.99 -2.24
C THR A 159 -29.06 -6.49 -0.83
N PRO A 160 -29.76 -7.29 0.00
CA PRO A 160 -30.04 -6.93 1.38
C PRO A 160 -28.82 -7.06 2.31
N VAL A 161 -27.69 -7.59 1.81
CA VAL A 161 -26.47 -7.77 2.60
C VAL A 161 -25.69 -6.45 2.54
N ILE A 162 -25.75 -5.70 3.65
CA ILE A 162 -25.00 -4.47 3.84
C ILE A 162 -24.12 -4.67 5.08
N GLY A 163 -22.84 -4.35 4.97
CA GLY A 163 -21.92 -4.52 6.08
C GLY A 163 -20.48 -4.78 5.65
N TRP A 164 -19.67 -5.13 6.63
CA TRP A 164 -18.29 -5.55 6.42
C TRP A 164 -18.25 -7.01 5.99
N GLU A 165 -17.50 -7.28 4.92
CA GLU A 165 -17.22 -8.62 4.43
C GLU A 165 -15.72 -8.87 4.39
N ASN A 166 -15.27 -10.07 4.76
CA ASN A 166 -13.87 -10.46 4.64
C ASN A 166 -13.42 -10.34 3.18
N LEU A 167 -12.21 -9.81 2.96
CA LEU A 167 -11.62 -9.62 1.64
C LEU A 167 -10.30 -10.39 1.52
N ILE A 168 -9.30 -9.99 2.30
CA ILE A 168 -7.92 -10.50 2.27
C ILE A 168 -7.43 -10.70 3.70
N ARG A 169 -6.56 -11.68 3.90
CA ARG A 169 -5.79 -11.85 5.14
C ARG A 169 -4.32 -12.01 4.81
N ASP A 170 -3.50 -11.13 5.34
CA ASP A 170 -2.05 -11.24 5.32
C ASP A 170 -1.58 -11.89 6.63
N SER A 171 -0.74 -12.92 6.53
CA SER A 171 -0.19 -13.66 7.68
C SER A 171 1.32 -13.54 7.67
N TYR A 172 1.93 -13.19 8.80
CA TYR A 172 3.39 -13.04 8.91
C TYR A 172 4.02 -14.22 9.63
N ILE A 173 5.09 -14.75 9.06
CA ILE A 173 5.75 -15.97 9.50
C ILE A 173 7.10 -15.61 10.10
N TYR A 174 7.37 -16.16 11.28
CA TYR A 174 8.59 -15.89 12.04
C TYR A 174 9.33 -17.18 12.37
N ASP A 175 10.64 -17.10 12.47
CA ASP A 175 11.45 -18.18 13.05
C ASP A 175 11.39 -18.17 14.59
N ASN A 176 12.14 -19.10 15.20
CA ASN A 176 12.23 -19.26 16.65
C ASN A 176 12.90 -18.07 17.36
N GLU A 177 13.67 -17.27 16.64
CA GLU A 177 14.33 -16.06 17.14
C GLU A 177 13.46 -14.81 16.96
N GLY A 178 12.32 -14.95 16.27
CA GLY A 178 11.37 -13.89 16.00
C GLY A 178 11.72 -13.01 14.81
N VAL A 179 12.63 -13.47 13.94
CA VAL A 179 12.91 -12.83 12.65
C VAL A 179 11.83 -13.23 11.66
N ILE A 180 11.35 -12.27 10.88
CA ILE A 180 10.32 -12.51 9.86
C ILE A 180 10.93 -13.26 8.68
N THR A 181 10.44 -14.47 8.40
CA THR A 181 10.99 -15.34 7.34
C THR A 181 10.13 -15.34 6.08
N GLY A 182 8.90 -14.82 6.16
CA GLY A 182 7.95 -14.83 5.06
C GLY A 182 6.60 -14.28 5.45
N ASP A 183 5.70 -14.27 4.47
CA ASP A 183 4.30 -13.94 4.65
C ASP A 183 3.41 -14.70 3.66
N GLN A 184 2.12 -14.75 3.95
CA GLN A 184 1.12 -15.40 3.12
C GLN A 184 -0.13 -14.53 3.01
N VAL A 185 -0.61 -14.38 1.78
CA VAL A 185 -1.83 -13.65 1.44
C VAL A 185 -2.91 -14.65 1.10
N ASP A 186 -3.99 -14.62 1.87
CA ASP A 186 -5.20 -15.40 1.61
C ASP A 186 -6.33 -14.48 1.12
N ARG A 187 -7.19 -15.02 0.26
CA ARG A 187 -8.43 -14.37 -0.19
C ARG A 187 -9.64 -15.06 0.41
N TRP A 188 -10.65 -14.28 0.74
CA TRP A 188 -11.89 -14.84 1.23
C TRP A 188 -12.72 -15.43 0.09
N ASP A 189 -13.06 -16.71 0.17
CA ASP A 189 -13.94 -17.38 -0.77
C ASP A 189 -15.36 -17.43 -0.22
N HIS A 190 -16.24 -16.59 -0.77
CA HIS A 190 -17.62 -16.47 -0.30
C HIS A 190 -18.47 -17.72 -0.53
N VAL A 191 -18.06 -18.62 -1.44
CA VAL A 191 -18.81 -19.84 -1.77
C VAL A 191 -18.58 -20.91 -0.70
N SER A 192 -17.33 -21.14 -0.32
CA SER A 192 -16.93 -22.10 0.71
C SER A 192 -16.88 -21.49 2.12
N ASN A 193 -17.00 -20.16 2.23
CA ASN A 193 -16.93 -19.42 3.48
C ASN A 193 -15.60 -19.67 4.23
N ALA A 194 -14.50 -19.67 3.47
CA ALA A 194 -13.17 -20.01 3.95
C ALA A 194 -12.09 -19.13 3.29
N TRP A 195 -10.96 -18.98 3.98
CA TRP A 195 -9.76 -18.37 3.42
C TRP A 195 -9.08 -19.34 2.46
N LYS A 196 -8.82 -18.89 1.23
CA LYS A 196 -8.03 -19.63 0.23
C LYS A 196 -6.68 -18.94 0.04
N PRO A 197 -5.57 -19.71 -0.04
CA PRO A 197 -4.27 -19.14 -0.33
C PRO A 197 -4.26 -18.47 -1.71
N ALA A 198 -3.57 -17.34 -1.82
CA ALA A 198 -3.39 -16.62 -3.09
C ALA A 198 -1.90 -16.42 -3.41
N TYR A 199 -1.14 -15.89 -2.46
CA TYR A 199 0.30 -15.67 -2.59
C TYR A 199 1.03 -16.08 -1.33
N ARG A 200 2.30 -16.46 -1.47
CA ARG A 200 3.23 -16.55 -0.34
C ARG A 200 4.58 -16.00 -0.74
N TYR A 201 5.28 -15.49 0.25
CA TYR A 201 6.56 -14.83 0.10
C TYR A 201 7.57 -15.46 1.06
N THR A 202 8.75 -15.79 0.55
CA THR A 202 9.86 -16.32 1.37
C THR A 202 11.03 -15.35 1.32
N ARG A 203 11.55 -14.96 2.48
CA ARG A 203 12.58 -13.90 2.59
C ARG A 203 13.96 -14.48 2.81
N THR A 204 14.93 -13.96 2.07
CA THR A 204 16.35 -14.24 2.25
C THR A 204 17.02 -13.08 2.97
N HIS A 205 17.85 -13.38 3.96
CA HIS A 205 18.56 -12.40 4.76
C HIS A 205 20.07 -12.45 4.51
N ASP A 206 20.73 -11.30 4.60
CA ASP A 206 22.19 -11.23 4.63
C ASP A 206 22.76 -11.62 6.01
N ARG A 207 24.09 -11.63 6.13
CA ARG A 207 24.80 -11.96 7.39
C ARG A 207 24.53 -10.96 8.53
N LYS A 208 23.94 -9.81 8.24
CA LYS A 208 23.55 -8.78 9.22
C LYS A 208 22.06 -8.86 9.57
N GLY A 209 21.33 -9.84 9.03
CA GLY A 209 19.90 -10.03 9.27
C GLY A 209 19.01 -9.09 8.44
N LYS A 210 19.52 -8.48 7.38
CA LYS A 210 18.74 -7.63 6.49
C LYS A 210 18.13 -8.45 5.36
N ILE A 211 16.84 -8.24 5.04
CA ILE A 211 16.19 -8.84 3.88
C ILE A 211 16.86 -8.32 2.60
N VAL A 212 17.35 -9.24 1.76
CA VAL A 212 18.01 -8.95 0.48
C VAL A 212 17.24 -9.49 -0.73
N ALA A 213 16.35 -10.45 -0.51
CA ALA A 213 15.47 -10.96 -1.55
C ALA A 213 14.17 -11.55 -0.97
N GLU A 214 13.13 -11.57 -1.79
CA GLU A 214 11.85 -12.22 -1.50
C GLU A 214 11.37 -13.00 -2.72
N ASP A 215 11.21 -14.31 -2.56
CA ASP A 215 10.61 -15.18 -3.58
C ASP A 215 9.09 -15.10 -3.48
N GLU A 216 8.42 -14.76 -4.58
CA GLU A 216 6.97 -14.70 -4.68
C GLU A 216 6.43 -15.95 -5.38
N GLU A 217 5.55 -16.65 -4.68
CA GLU A 217 4.84 -17.81 -5.22
C GLU A 217 3.34 -17.56 -5.22
N LYS A 218 2.66 -18.00 -6.28
CA LYS A 218 1.22 -17.89 -6.45
C LYS A 218 0.57 -19.26 -6.32
N TRP A 219 -0.58 -19.31 -5.65
CA TRP A 219 -1.37 -20.52 -5.54
C TRP A 219 -2.12 -20.78 -6.86
N ASP A 220 -1.94 -21.99 -7.39
CA ASP A 220 -2.70 -22.54 -8.50
C ASP A 220 -3.89 -23.33 -7.94
N GLU A 221 -5.10 -22.78 -8.11
CA GLU A 221 -6.33 -23.42 -7.63
C GLU A 221 -6.67 -24.71 -8.40
N ASP A 222 -6.27 -24.82 -9.67
CA ASP A 222 -6.60 -25.99 -10.51
C ASP A 222 -5.73 -27.19 -10.12
N ASN A 223 -4.46 -26.94 -9.79
CA ASN A 223 -3.48 -27.97 -9.47
C ASN A 223 -3.24 -28.16 -7.96
N GLY A 224 -3.73 -27.24 -7.12
CA GLY A 224 -3.55 -27.29 -5.66
C GLY A 224 -2.08 -27.16 -5.25
N SER A 225 -1.33 -26.29 -5.91
CA SER A 225 0.12 -26.17 -5.73
C SER A 225 0.60 -24.72 -5.82
N TRP A 226 1.81 -24.47 -5.29
CA TRP A 226 2.48 -23.18 -5.40
C TRP A 226 3.36 -23.14 -6.64
N SER A 227 3.27 -22.05 -7.40
CA SER A 227 4.12 -21.77 -8.56
C SER A 227 4.95 -20.52 -8.33
N LEU A 228 6.26 -20.60 -8.53
CA LEU A 228 7.15 -19.44 -8.45
C LEU A 228 6.84 -18.45 -9.56
N MET A 229 6.53 -17.21 -9.18
CA MET A 229 6.21 -16.12 -10.09
C MET A 229 7.43 -15.26 -10.38
N GLY A 230 8.27 -15.03 -9.38
CA GLY A 230 9.44 -14.18 -9.49
C GLY A 230 10.13 -13.95 -8.16
N GLN A 231 11.18 -13.16 -8.20
CA GLN A 231 11.95 -12.77 -7.03
C GLN A 231 12.13 -11.25 -6.99
N TYR A 232 11.77 -10.64 -5.87
CA TYR A 232 12.19 -9.28 -5.54
C TYR A 232 13.61 -9.30 -4.98
N THR A 233 14.48 -8.41 -5.45
CA THR A 233 15.82 -8.20 -4.90
C THR A 233 15.99 -6.77 -4.42
N TYR A 234 16.73 -6.61 -3.33
CA TYR A 234 16.84 -5.35 -2.61
C TYR A 234 18.29 -4.90 -2.48
N ILE A 235 18.58 -3.69 -2.99
CA ILE A 235 19.87 -3.03 -2.76
C ILE A 235 19.70 -2.05 -1.62
N CYS A 236 20.73 -2.03 -0.79
CA CYS A 236 20.66 -1.57 0.57
C CYS A 236 21.78 -0.58 0.83
N ASP A 237 21.50 0.58 1.41
CA ASP A 237 22.57 1.47 1.86
C ASP A 237 23.24 0.95 3.15
N ASN A 238 24.32 1.61 3.57
CA ASN A 238 25.07 1.26 4.79
C ASN A 238 24.27 1.46 6.10
N TYR A 239 23.11 2.12 6.04
CA TYR A 239 22.24 2.38 7.19
C TYR A 239 21.08 1.38 7.28
N GLY A 240 20.90 0.53 6.26
CA GLY A 240 19.84 -0.46 6.22
C GLY A 240 18.60 -0.01 5.44
N ASN A 241 18.60 1.14 4.79
CA ASN A 241 17.48 1.53 3.93
C ASN A 241 17.57 0.79 2.59
N THR A 242 16.42 0.44 2.00
CA THR A 242 16.40 -0.14 0.64
C THR A 242 16.36 1.00 -0.36
N ILE A 243 17.42 1.10 -1.16
CA ILE A 243 17.61 2.17 -2.15
C ILE A 243 17.20 1.75 -3.56
N GLU A 244 17.12 0.45 -3.83
CA GLU A 244 16.60 -0.11 -5.08
C GLU A 244 15.85 -1.41 -4.76
N SER A 245 14.69 -1.59 -5.36
CA SER A 245 13.98 -2.86 -5.41
C SER A 245 13.79 -3.27 -6.87
N ARG A 246 14.07 -4.53 -7.18
CA ARG A 246 13.89 -5.07 -8.53
C ARG A 246 13.09 -6.36 -8.48
N TYR A 247 12.01 -6.43 -9.24
CA TYR A 247 11.29 -7.67 -9.45
C TYR A 247 11.84 -8.40 -10.69
N ASN A 248 12.19 -9.67 -10.51
CA ASN A 248 12.70 -10.55 -11.56
C ASN A 248 11.69 -11.69 -11.75
N PRO A 249 10.74 -11.57 -12.69
CA PRO A 249 9.73 -12.60 -12.92
C PRO A 249 10.34 -13.84 -13.58
N VAL A 250 9.78 -15.01 -13.27
CA VAL A 250 10.14 -16.30 -13.91
C VAL A 250 9.75 -16.29 -15.39
N THR A 251 8.58 -15.73 -15.70
CA THR A 251 8.11 -15.53 -17.08
C THR A 251 7.96 -14.04 -17.32
N GLN A 252 8.61 -13.50 -18.35
CA GLN A 252 8.44 -12.09 -18.72
C GLN A 252 6.99 -11.85 -19.17
N ASP A 253 6.29 -10.99 -18.46
CA ASP A 253 5.00 -10.45 -18.88
C ASP A 253 5.23 -9.06 -19.50
N PRO A 254 5.08 -8.90 -20.83
CA PRO A 254 5.25 -7.61 -21.49
C PRO A 254 4.19 -6.56 -21.07
N GLU A 255 3.09 -6.96 -20.43
CA GLU A 255 2.03 -6.07 -19.94
C GLU A 255 2.22 -5.70 -18.44
N ALA A 256 3.27 -6.21 -17.78
CA ALA A 256 3.52 -5.91 -16.37
C ALA A 256 3.79 -4.40 -16.17
N SER A 257 2.99 -3.79 -15.29
CA SER A 257 3.20 -2.40 -14.89
C SER A 257 4.36 -2.31 -13.91
N TYR A 258 5.39 -1.53 -14.27
CA TYR A 258 6.54 -1.27 -13.40
C TYR A 258 6.21 -0.12 -12.44
N PHE A 259 6.39 -0.37 -11.15
CA PHE A 259 6.30 0.64 -10.10
C PHE A 259 7.64 0.72 -9.39
N LEU A 260 8.04 1.94 -9.04
CA LEU A 260 9.16 2.15 -8.13
C LEU A 260 8.62 2.07 -6.71
N VAL A 261 9.20 1.17 -5.92
CA VAL A 261 8.98 1.12 -4.48
C VAL A 261 10.22 1.70 -3.83
N PHE A 262 10.05 2.84 -3.16
CA PHE A 262 11.13 3.37 -2.32
C PHE A 262 10.80 3.03 -0.87
N TYR A 263 11.74 2.35 -0.21
CA TYR A 263 11.61 2.07 1.22
C TYR A 263 12.50 3.03 2.00
N TYR A 264 11.85 3.87 2.79
CA TYR A 264 12.52 4.72 3.76
C TYR A 264 12.37 4.05 5.13
N ASN A 265 13.41 4.11 5.96
CA ASN A 265 13.43 3.51 7.31
C ASN A 265 13.47 1.98 7.36
N ASN A 266 14.55 1.36 6.85
CA ASN A 266 14.88 -0.06 7.06
C ASN A 266 13.80 -1.10 6.68
N MET A 267 12.85 -0.77 5.80
CA MET A 267 11.65 -1.59 5.58
C MET A 267 10.84 -1.84 6.88
N GLN A 268 11.00 -0.97 7.89
CA GLN A 268 10.18 -0.96 9.11
C GLN A 268 8.75 -0.49 8.84
N SER A 269 8.31 -0.40 7.58
CA SER A 269 6.90 -0.30 7.21
C SER A 269 6.20 -1.64 7.51
N LEU A 270 6.19 -2.00 8.80
CA LEU A 270 5.11 -2.76 9.39
C LEU A 270 3.94 -1.79 9.41
N LEU A 271 2.91 -2.04 8.58
CA LEU A 271 1.53 -1.52 8.61
C LEU A 271 1.09 -1.00 7.22
N GLY A 272 0.46 -1.91 6.46
CA GLY A 272 -0.57 -1.56 5.47
C GLY A 272 -0.15 -1.53 4.00
N TYR A 273 -0.73 -2.44 3.21
CA TYR A 273 -0.98 -2.19 1.79
C TYR A 273 -1.90 -0.96 1.69
N TYR A 274 -1.43 0.13 1.09
CA TYR A 274 -2.14 1.40 0.84
C TYR A 274 -2.12 2.44 1.98
N ILE A 275 -1.36 3.51 1.68
CA ILE A 275 -1.35 4.85 2.30
C ILE A 275 -0.44 4.96 3.54
N GLY A 276 0.79 5.40 3.31
CA GLY A 276 1.47 6.26 4.26
C GLY A 276 2.99 6.19 4.22
N ASP A 277 3.59 5.00 4.28
CA ASP A 277 5.01 4.90 4.63
C ASP A 277 5.87 4.27 3.52
N THR A 278 5.32 3.36 2.70
CA THR A 278 5.91 2.94 1.42
C THR A 278 5.19 3.63 0.26
N GLY A 279 5.88 4.53 -0.43
CA GLY A 279 5.36 5.13 -1.65
C GLY A 279 5.60 4.21 -2.84
N THR A 280 4.53 3.70 -3.46
CA THR A 280 4.59 3.14 -4.81
C THR A 280 4.41 4.29 -5.79
N PHE A 281 5.43 4.58 -6.59
CA PHE A 281 5.38 5.66 -7.55
C PHE A 281 5.38 5.09 -8.97
N PRO A 282 4.34 5.40 -9.78
CA PRO A 282 4.31 5.01 -11.19
C PRO A 282 5.55 5.50 -11.94
N GLY A 283 6.18 4.60 -12.69
CA GLY A 283 7.35 4.91 -13.51
C GLY A 283 8.31 3.73 -13.60
N HIS A 284 9.15 3.76 -14.64
CA HIS A 284 10.20 2.77 -14.86
C HIS A 284 11.49 3.14 -14.11
N SER A 285 11.74 4.44 -13.90
CA SER A 285 12.93 4.94 -13.19
C SER A 285 12.61 6.24 -12.45
N GLY A 286 13.42 6.62 -11.48
CA GLY A 286 13.17 7.85 -10.73
C GLY A 286 14.38 8.36 -9.95
N THR A 287 14.34 9.64 -9.61
CA THR A 287 15.33 10.31 -8.77
C THR A 287 14.67 10.76 -7.48
N ALA A 288 15.40 10.67 -6.38
CA ALA A 288 14.95 11.13 -5.08
C ALA A 288 15.95 12.13 -4.49
N GLU A 289 15.46 13.31 -4.12
CA GLU A 289 16.20 14.29 -3.34
C GLU A 289 15.91 14.07 -1.86
N TYR A 290 16.95 13.86 -1.07
CA TYR A 290 16.83 13.63 0.36
C TYR A 290 17.19 14.89 1.14
N PHE A 291 16.56 15.07 2.30
CA PHE A 291 16.97 16.07 3.27
C PHE A 291 17.30 15.40 4.61
N ARG A 292 18.21 16.03 5.35
CA ARG A 292 18.56 15.57 6.69
C ARG A 292 17.65 16.23 7.73
N LEU A 293 16.93 15.43 8.50
CA LEU A 293 16.18 15.88 9.66
C LEU A 293 17.13 16.57 10.65
N LYS A 294 16.77 17.80 11.08
CA LYS A 294 17.47 18.48 12.16
C LYS A 294 17.10 17.80 13.48
N ARG A 295 18.10 17.63 14.35
CA ARG A 295 17.93 17.10 15.70
C ARG A 295 17.06 18.01 16.55
#